data_AF-A0AAV5DR36-F1
#
_entry.id   AF-A0AAV5DR36-F1
#
_cell.length_a   1.000
_cell.length_b   1.000
_cell.length_c   1.000
_cell.angle_alpha   90.00
_cell.angle_beta   90.00
_cell.angle_gamma   90.00
#
_symmetry.space_group_name_H-M   'P 1'
#
loop_
_entity.id
_entity.type
_entity.pdbx_description
1 polymer ?
#
loop_
_entity_poly.entity_id
_entity_poly.type
_entity_poly.pdbx_seq_one_letter_code
_entity_poly.pdbx_strand_id
1 'polypeptide(L)' 'MAFLFGAALGLVLGMAVVMVFARLENARAEQRRELAATVSSFSKLTVQDLRNFIPPEFYPSWVSFTQKQKLSICQC' A
#
# COMPACT_ATOMS: atom_id res chain seq x y z
N MET A 1 -25.90 14.28 43.30
CA MET A 1 -24.62 13.67 42.86
C MET A 1 -24.76 12.73 41.66
N ALA A 2 -25.84 11.93 41.55
CA ALA A 2 -26.03 10.98 40.45
C ALA A 2 -26.10 11.61 39.04
N PHE A 3 -26.68 12.80 38.90
CA PHE A 3 -26.78 13.49 37.60
C PHE A 3 -25.42 13.90 37.03
N LEU A 4 -24.55 14.48 37.86
CA LEU A 4 -23.19 14.86 37.46
C LEU A 4 -22.35 13.64 37.10
N PHE A 5 -22.53 12.54 37.84
CA PHE A 5 -21.90 11.25 37.52
C PHE A 5 -22.38 10.72 36.17
N GLY A 6 -23.68 10.72 35.90
CA GLY A 6 -24.24 10.30 34.61
C GLY A 6 -23.76 11.18 33.44
N ALA A 7 -23.70 12.50 33.64
CA ALA A 7 -23.22 13.44 32.63
C ALA A 7 -21.72 13.23 32.31
N ALA A 8 -20.88 13.05 33.34
CA ALA A 8 -19.47 12.76 33.16
C ALA A 8 -19.26 11.40 32.46
N LEU A 9 -20.00 10.38 32.87
CA LEU A 9 -19.88 9.03 32.31
C LEU A 9 -20.35 8.98 30.85
N GLY A 10 -21.43 9.70 30.52
CA GLY A 10 -21.91 9.86 29.15
C GLY A 10 -20.93 10.61 28.24
N LEU A 11 -20.29 11.67 28.75
CA LEU A 11 -19.25 12.41 28.01
C LEU A 11 -18.05 11.52 27.70
N VAL A 12 -17.56 10.78 28.70
CA VAL A 12 -16.43 9.87 28.54
C VAL A 12 -16.76 8.75 27.56
N LEU A 13 -17.94 8.14 27.66
CA LEU A 13 -18.40 7.11 26.72
C LEU A 13 -18.52 7.65 25.29
N GLY A 14 -19.12 8.83 25.12
CA GLY A 14 -19.26 9.46 23.80
C GLY A 14 -17.90 9.71 23.15
N MET A 15 -16.97 10.31 23.88
CA MET A 15 -15.60 10.55 23.40
C MET A 15 -14.84 9.25 23.11
N ALA A 16 -15.01 8.22 23.95
CA ALA A 16 -14.37 6.93 23.76
C ALA A 16 -14.83 6.26 22.45
N VAL A 17 -16.13 6.29 22.15
CA VAL A 17 -16.67 5.72 20.91
C VAL A 17 -16.09 6.41 19.68
N VAL A 18 -16.06 7.75 19.66
CA VAL A 18 -15.49 8.53 18.55
C VAL A 18 -14.00 8.24 18.36
N MET A 19 -13.23 8.21 19.45
CA MET A 19 -11.80 7.89 19.43
C MET A 19 -11.52 6.49 18.88
N VAL A 20 -12.30 5.49 19.29
CA VAL A 20 -12.16 4.11 18.78
C VAL A 20 -12.44 4.07 17.28
N PHE A 21 -13.50 4.73 16.82
CA PHE A 21 -13.84 4.76 15.40
C PHE A 21 -12.73 5.40 14.56
N ALA A 22 -12.20 6.55 15.01
CA ALA A 22 -11.09 7.22 14.35
C ALA A 22 -9.81 6.36 14.32
N ARG A 23 -9.53 5.60 15.40
CA ARG A 23 -8.38 4.68 15.46
C ARG A 23 -8.53 3.52 14.49
N LEU A 24 -9.73 2.95 14.36
CA LEU A 24 -10.01 1.87 13.42
C LEU A 24 -9.86 2.34 11.96
N GLU A 25 -10.35 3.54 11.65
CA GLU A 25 -10.18 4.14 10.32
C GLU A 25 -8.70 4.43 10.00
N ASN A 26 -7.95 4.96 10.97
CA ASN A 26 -6.53 5.22 10.80
C ASN A 26 -5.70 3.93 10.62
N ALA A 27 -6.00 2.88 11.39
CA ALA A 27 -5.35 1.57 11.23
C ALA A 27 -5.62 0.96 9.85
N ARG A 28 -6.86 1.07 9.35
CA ARG A 28 -7.21 0.65 7.99
C ARG A 28 -6.43 1.43 6.93
N ALA A 29 -6.20 2.73 7.15
CA ALA A 29 -5.45 3.57 6.21
C ALA A 29 -3.97 3.20 6.15
N GLU A 30 -3.38 2.80 7.28
CA GLU A 30 -1.97 2.43 7.38
C GLU A 30 -1.63 1.19 6.56
N GLN A 31 -2.47 0.15 6.62
CA GLN A 31 -2.28 -1.07 5.83
C GLN A 31 -2.31 -0.78 4.31
N ARG A 32 -3.19 0.11 3.84
CA ARG A 32 -3.21 0.52 2.42
C ARG A 32 -1.96 1.31 2.02
N ARG A 33 -1.42 2.12 2.92
CA ARG A 33 -0.18 2.88 2.68
C ARG A 33 1.02 1.95 2.58
N GLU A 34 1.10 0.92 3.42
CA GLU A 34 2.19 -0.06 3.39
C GLU A 34 2.18 -0.87 2.08
N LEU A 35 1.01 -1.34 1.65
CA LEU A 35 0.87 -1.99 0.34
C LEU A 35 1.22 -1.04 -0.81
N ALA A 36 0.78 0.22 -0.77
CA ALA A 36 1.13 1.18 -1.81
C ALA A 36 2.64 1.48 -1.84
N ALA A 37 3.28 1.58 -0.67
CA ALA A 37 4.71 1.80 -0.55
C ALA A 37 5.51 0.64 -1.15
N THR A 38 5.13 -0.61 -0.84
CA THR A 38 5.74 -1.80 -1.42
C THR A 38 5.51 -1.90 -2.92
N VAL A 39 4.28 -1.69 -3.43
CA VAL A 39 4.04 -1.64 -4.88
C VAL A 39 4.87 -0.54 -5.56
N SER A 40 5.02 0.62 -4.91
CA SER A 40 5.86 1.69 -5.45
C SER A 40 7.35 1.34 -5.45
N SER A 41 7.84 0.55 -4.48
CA SER A 41 9.22 0.06 -4.49
C SER A 41 9.41 -1.01 -5.56
N PHE A 42 8.43 -1.90 -5.76
CA PHE A 42 8.42 -2.87 -6.86
C PHE A 42 8.38 -2.20 -8.24
N SER A 43 7.64 -1.10 -8.42
CA SER A 43 7.62 -0.35 -9.68
C SER A 43 8.97 0.29 -10.04
N LYS A 44 9.83 0.51 -9.04
CA LYS A 44 11.19 1.02 -9.23
C LYS A 44 12.21 -0.09 -9.46
N LEU A 45 11.87 -1.36 -9.18
CA LEU A 45 12.74 -2.49 -9.51
C LEU A 45 12.77 -2.69 -11.02
N THR A 46 13.97 -2.68 -11.57
CA THR A 46 14.17 -2.80 -13.00
C THR A 46 14.12 -4.27 -13.44
N VAL A 47 13.88 -4.50 -14.73
CA VAL A 47 13.93 -5.86 -15.32
C VAL A 47 15.30 -6.51 -15.10
N GLN A 48 16.37 -5.71 -14.98
CA GLN A 48 17.72 -6.22 -14.70
C GLN A 48 17.82 -6.78 -13.28
N ASP A 49 17.25 -6.08 -12.28
CA ASP A 49 17.21 -6.56 -10.90
C ASP A 49 16.39 -7.84 -10.78
N LEU A 50 15.22 -7.88 -11.43
CA LEU A 50 14.36 -9.07 -11.42
C LEU A 50 15.05 -10.30 -12.03
N ARG A 51 15.92 -10.09 -13.04
CA ARG A 51 16.69 -11.15 -13.72
C ARG A 51 17.84 -11.69 -12.87
N ASN A 52 18.30 -10.94 -11.87
CA ASN A 52 19.22 -11.42 -10.85
C ASN A 52 18.50 -12.19 -9.72
N PHE A 53 17.26 -11.80 -9.38
CA PHE A 53 16.49 -12.45 -8.32
C PHE A 53 15.79 -13.74 -8.76
N ILE A 54 15.30 -13.80 -10.00
CA ILE A 54 14.65 -14.98 -10.58
C ILE A 54 15.64 -15.64 -11.54
N PRO A 55 16.14 -16.85 -11.23
CA PRO A 55 16.89 -17.65 -12.18
C PRO A 55 16.02 -17.91 -13.42
N PRO A 56 16.58 -17.84 -14.63
CA PRO A 56 15.85 -18.06 -15.88
C PRO A 56 15.21 -19.46 -15.97
N GLU A 57 15.59 -20.39 -15.10
CA GLU A 57 15.03 -21.74 -15.04
C GLU A 57 13.62 -21.81 -14.44
N PHE A 58 13.23 -20.82 -13.62
CA PHE A 58 11.88 -20.71 -13.07
C PHE A 58 10.96 -19.84 -13.93
N TYR A 59 11.39 -19.45 -15.13
CA TYR A 59 10.62 -18.57 -15.99
C TYR A 59 9.50 -19.33 -16.71
N PRO A 60 8.23 -18.91 -16.57
CA PRO A 60 7.15 -19.51 -17.33
C PRO A 60 7.30 -19.17 -18.81
N SER A 61 6.99 -20.12 -19.70
CA SER A 61 7.12 -19.98 -21.16
C SER A 61 6.29 -18.86 -21.79
N TRP A 62 5.31 -18.32 -21.07
CA TRP A 62 4.42 -17.23 -21.51
C TRP A 62 4.89 -15.84 -21.08
N VAL A 63 5.93 -15.73 -20.25
CA VAL A 63 6.46 -14.42 -19.84
C VAL A 63 7.58 -14.02 -20.80
N SER A 64 7.25 -13.21 -21.80
CA SER A 64 8.22 -12.60 -22.71
C SER A 64 8.51 -11.16 -22.28
N PHE A 65 9.76 -10.87 -21.89
CA PHE A 65 10.17 -9.49 -21.68
C PHE A 65 10.34 -8.80 -23.03
N THR A 66 9.48 -7.83 -23.34
CA THR A 66 9.70 -6.98 -24.51
C THR A 66 10.87 -6.04 -24.20
N GLN A 67 12.02 -6.24 -24.84
CA GLN A 67 13.11 -5.28 -24.79
C GLN A 67 12.59 -4.03 -25.50
N LYS A 68 12.45 -2.91 -24.79
CA LYS A 68 12.06 -1.63 -25.40
C LYS A 68 13.13 -1.26 -26.44
N GLN A 69 12.92 -1.64 -27.69
CA GLN A 69 13.70 -1.15 -28.81
C GLN A 69 13.31 0.31 -28.99
N LYS A 70 14.26 1.21 -28.71
CA LYS A 70 14.15 2.63 -29.03
C LYS A 70 13.98 2.71 -30.55
N LEU A 71 12.76 2.88 -31.02
CA LEU A 71 12.48 3.18 -32.42
C LEU A 71 13.18 4.49 -32.75
N SER A 72 14.33 4.43 -33.40
CA SER A 72 14.88 5.55 -34.14
C SER A 72 13.99 5.72 -35.36
N ILE A 73 12.87 6.42 -35.19
CA ILE A 73 12.09 6.86 -36.34
C ILE A 73 13.03 7.72 -37.18
N CYS A 74 13.23 7.29 -38.43
CA CYS A 74 14.12 7.91 -39.38
C CYS A 74 13.67 9.37 -39.56
N GLN A 75 14.56 10.30 -39.27
CA GLN A 75 14.38 11.70 -39.66
C GLN A 75 14.68 11.77 -41.16
N CYS A 76 13.63 11.94 -41.96
CA CYS A 76 13.68 12.47 -43.32
C CYS A 76 12.72 13.65 -43.37
#